data_AF-A0A529LUX6-F1
#
_entry.id   AF-A0A529LUX6-F1
#
_cell.length_a   1.000
_cell.length_b   1.000
_cell.length_c   1.000
_cell.angle_alpha   90.00
_cell.angle_beta   90.00
_cell.angle_gamma   90.00
#
_symmetry.space_group_name_H-M   'P 1'
#
loop_
_entity.id
_entity.type
_entity.pdbx_description
1 polymer ?
#
loop_
_entity_poly.entity_id
_entity_poly.type
_entity_poly.pdbx_seq_one_letter_code
_entity_poly.pdbx_strand_id
1 'polypeptide(L)'
;IFATTLASFLGAQAFSDTAVHLVFDTWPEQIAKPIAREVQNVLTVRRTDLLTYGVVLAAYFASNGIEALRTSLNRAYRVTETRGIIHRRVQSIIFVLIATACFLAVSVLLVFAPLLARLAEAHLEWIKPYMGTITLWRYVVASTVIVIGLFSVHIWLPAGKRRFVS
;
A
#
# COMPACT_ATOMS: atom_id res chain seq x y z
N ILE A 1 -6.37 -12.05 -7.68
CA ILE A 1 -5.35 -12.70 -8.54
C ILE A 1 -3.95 -12.17 -8.23
N PHE A 2 -3.58 -10.92 -8.61
CA PHE A 2 -2.23 -10.38 -8.34
C PHE A 2 -1.83 -10.43 -6.85
N ALA A 3 -2.69 -9.97 -5.94
CA ALA A 3 -2.39 -10.02 -4.50
C ALA A 3 -2.16 -11.45 -4.00
N THR A 4 -2.93 -12.41 -4.50
CA THR A 4 -2.82 -13.84 -4.17
C THR A 4 -1.53 -14.45 -4.72
N THR A 5 -1.14 -14.12 -5.96
CA THR A 5 0.11 -14.61 -6.55
C THR A 5 1.33 -13.97 -5.91
N LEU A 6 1.27 -12.69 -5.55
CA LEU A 6 2.32 -11.99 -4.79
C LEU A 6 2.47 -12.59 -3.39
N ALA A 7 1.37 -12.87 -2.68
CA ALA A 7 1.41 -13.52 -1.37
C ALA A 7 2.04 -14.92 -1.45
N SER A 8 1.65 -15.74 -2.44
CA SER A 8 2.28 -17.04 -2.71
C SER A 8 3.79 -16.90 -3.02
N PHE A 9 4.18 -15.92 -3.84
CA PHE A 9 5.58 -15.64 -4.18
C PHE A 9 6.41 -15.24 -2.95
N LEU A 10 5.86 -14.40 -2.07
CA LEU A 10 6.49 -13.95 -0.82
C LEU A 10 6.49 -15.00 0.30
N GLY A 11 5.99 -16.22 0.03
CA GLY A 11 6.04 -17.33 0.99
C GLY A 11 4.89 -17.34 2.01
N ALA A 12 3.77 -16.68 1.73
CA ALA A 12 2.57 -16.71 2.59
C ALA A 12 1.99 -18.12 2.79
N GLN A 13 2.43 -19.10 1.99
CA GLN A 13 2.15 -20.53 2.11
C GLN A 13 2.40 -21.04 3.55
N ALA A 14 3.53 -20.63 4.15
CA ALA A 14 3.93 -21.07 5.49
C ALA A 14 2.99 -20.56 6.61
N PHE A 15 2.32 -19.43 6.39
CA PHE A 15 1.32 -18.90 7.32
C PHE A 15 -0.06 -19.49 7.08
N SER A 16 -0.33 -19.99 5.86
CA SER A 16 -1.61 -20.58 5.50
C SER A 16 -1.84 -21.92 6.17
N ASP A 17 -0.82 -22.77 6.33
CA ASP A 17 -1.03 -24.05 7.01
C ASP A 17 -1.48 -23.83 8.47
N THR A 18 -0.87 -22.89 9.19
CA THR A 18 -1.29 -22.55 10.55
C THR A 18 -2.68 -21.90 10.60
N ALA A 19 -3.00 -20.99 9.68
CA ALA A 19 -4.28 -20.29 9.65
C ALA A 19 -5.45 -21.18 9.18
N VAL A 20 -5.20 -22.09 8.24
CA VAL A 20 -6.18 -23.07 7.75
C VAL A 20 -6.54 -24.04 8.86
N HIS A 21 -5.56 -24.58 9.59
CA HIS A 21 -5.87 -25.44 10.74
C HIS A 21 -6.68 -24.70 11.81
N LEU A 22 -6.28 -23.49 12.21
CA LEU A 22 -7.01 -22.70 13.21
C LEU A 22 -8.47 -22.36 12.83
N VAL A 23 -8.76 -22.11 11.55
CA VAL A 23 -10.10 -21.76 11.09
C VAL A 23 -10.95 -23.00 10.82
N PHE A 24 -10.37 -24.05 10.25
CA PHE A 24 -11.11 -25.22 9.79
C PHE A 24 -11.20 -26.37 10.80
N ASP A 25 -10.43 -26.35 11.89
CA ASP A 25 -10.57 -27.34 12.99
C ASP A 25 -11.94 -27.27 13.69
N THR A 26 -12.66 -26.15 13.54
CA THR A 26 -14.02 -25.98 14.08
C THR A 26 -15.13 -26.47 13.13
N TRP A 27 -14.79 -26.87 11.90
CA TRP A 27 -15.76 -27.29 10.88
C TRP A 27 -15.70 -28.80 10.62
N PRO A 28 -16.82 -29.44 10.22
CA PRO A 28 -16.82 -30.86 9.86
C PRO A 28 -15.83 -31.17 8.72
N GLU A 29 -15.03 -32.23 8.86
CA GLU A 29 -13.96 -32.58 7.91
C GLU A 29 -14.45 -32.70 6.46
N GLN A 30 -15.68 -33.16 6.24
CA GLN A 30 -16.24 -33.33 4.89
C GLN A 30 -16.39 -32.00 4.12
N ILE A 31 -16.49 -30.87 4.83
CA ILE A 31 -16.65 -29.53 4.26
C ILE A 31 -15.31 -28.79 4.24
N ALA A 32 -14.50 -28.96 5.29
CA ALA A 32 -13.19 -28.32 5.40
C ALA A 32 -12.18 -28.84 4.37
N LYS A 33 -12.14 -30.15 4.13
CA LYS A 33 -11.09 -30.82 3.35
C LYS A 33 -11.05 -30.40 1.86
N PRO A 34 -12.18 -30.24 1.15
CA PRO A 34 -12.18 -29.72 -0.22
C PRO A 34 -11.72 -28.26 -0.31
N ILE A 35 -12.16 -27.41 0.62
CA ILE A 35 -11.82 -25.98 0.63
C ILE A 35 -10.34 -25.77 0.96
N ALA A 36 -9.84 -26.46 1.99
CA ALA A 36 -8.44 -26.40 2.39
C ALA A 36 -7.51 -26.85 1.25
N ARG A 37 -7.87 -27.89 0.51
CA ARG A 37 -7.11 -28.37 -0.65
C ARG A 37 -7.06 -27.33 -1.76
N GLU A 38 -8.16 -26.63 -2.02
CA GLU A 38 -8.17 -25.58 -3.05
C GLU A 38 -7.34 -24.36 -2.62
N VAL A 39 -7.44 -23.96 -1.35
CA VAL A 39 -6.58 -22.91 -0.76
C VAL A 39 -5.10 -23.29 -0.87
N GLN A 40 -4.73 -24.52 -0.51
CA GLN A 40 -3.36 -25.02 -0.67
C GLN A 40 -2.92 -25.04 -2.14
N ASN A 41 -3.76 -25.50 -3.07
CA ASN A 41 -3.42 -25.50 -4.51
C ASN A 41 -3.14 -24.09 -5.03
N VAL A 42 -3.97 -23.11 -4.68
CA VAL A 42 -3.79 -21.71 -5.09
C VAL A 42 -2.52 -21.10 -4.49
N LEU A 43 -2.15 -21.49 -3.27
CA LEU A 43 -0.96 -20.97 -2.60
C LEU A 43 0.33 -21.69 -3.00
N THR A 44 0.28 -22.97 -3.35
CA THR A 44 1.46 -23.81 -3.65
C THR A 44 1.91 -23.65 -5.11
N VAL A 45 0.96 -23.46 -6.04
CA VAL A 45 1.29 -23.32 -7.46
C VAL A 45 1.79 -21.89 -7.75
N ARG A 46 3.12 -21.71 -7.73
CA ARG A 46 3.76 -20.45 -8.13
C ARG A 46 3.68 -20.25 -9.64
N ARG A 47 2.73 -19.43 -10.10
CA ARG A 47 2.66 -18.97 -11.50
C ARG A 47 3.36 -17.63 -11.66
N THR A 48 4.66 -17.67 -11.97
CA THR A 48 5.49 -16.47 -12.18
C THR A 48 4.99 -15.59 -13.33
N ASP A 49 4.42 -16.18 -14.38
CA ASP A 49 3.88 -15.42 -15.51
C ASP A 49 2.74 -14.49 -15.08
N LEU A 50 1.83 -14.99 -14.24
CA LEU A 50 0.72 -14.20 -13.70
C LEU A 50 1.21 -13.07 -12.80
N LEU A 51 2.35 -13.24 -12.12
CA LEU A 51 2.97 -12.18 -11.33
C LEU A 51 3.47 -11.06 -12.25
N THR A 52 4.24 -11.38 -13.29
CA THR A 52 4.78 -10.40 -14.23
C THR A 52 3.68 -9.63 -14.94
N TYR A 53 2.70 -10.32 -15.53
CA TYR A 53 1.55 -9.66 -16.17
C TYR A 53 0.72 -8.86 -15.16
N GLY A 54 0.58 -9.36 -13.94
CA GLY A 54 -0.12 -8.67 -12.85
C GLY A 54 0.54 -7.34 -12.48
N VAL A 55 1.86 -7.30 -12.34
CA VAL A 55 2.61 -6.07 -12.05
C VAL A 55 2.42 -5.04 -13.17
N VAL A 56 2.56 -5.47 -14.43
CA VAL A 56 2.41 -4.57 -15.60
C VAL A 56 1.00 -3.98 -15.67
N LEU A 57 -0.03 -4.83 -15.51
CA LEU A 57 -1.42 -4.38 -15.52
C LEU A 57 -1.73 -3.46 -14.34
N ALA A 58 -1.24 -3.78 -13.13
CA ALA A 58 -1.40 -2.93 -11.95
C ALA A 58 -0.77 -1.55 -12.16
N ALA A 59 0.46 -1.50 -12.68
CA ALA A 59 1.13 -0.25 -13.00
C ALA A 59 0.37 0.56 -14.06
N TYR A 60 -0.18 -0.10 -15.08
CA TYR A 60 -0.98 0.55 -16.11
C TYR A 60 -2.28 1.15 -15.55
N PHE A 61 -3.07 0.37 -14.80
CA PHE A 61 -4.31 0.85 -14.20
C PHE A 61 -4.07 1.96 -13.18
N ALA A 62 -3.05 1.83 -12.33
CA ALA A 62 -2.70 2.87 -11.36
C ALA A 62 -2.24 4.17 -12.05
N SER A 63 -1.44 4.06 -13.12
CA SER A 63 -0.98 5.20 -13.92
C SER A 63 -2.15 5.95 -14.56
N ASN A 64 -3.17 5.25 -15.07
CA ASN A 64 -4.39 5.87 -15.60
C ASN A 64 -5.14 6.69 -14.54
N GLY A 65 -5.21 6.21 -13.29
CA GLY A 65 -5.80 6.96 -12.18
C GLY A 65 -5.09 8.30 -11.92
N ILE A 66 -3.76 8.29 -11.92
CA ILE A 66 -2.96 9.53 -11.78
C ILE A 66 -3.14 10.47 -12.98
N GLU A 67 -3.31 9.95 -14.19
CA GLU A 67 -3.60 10.78 -15.38
C GLU A 67 -4.98 11.42 -15.33
N ALA A 68 -5.98 10.72 -14.79
CA ALA A 68 -7.30 11.30 -14.55
C ALA A 68 -7.22 12.45 -13.54
N LEU A 69 -6.46 12.27 -12.45
CA LEU A 69 -6.17 13.34 -11.48
C LEU A 69 -5.42 14.51 -12.12
N ARG A 70 -4.42 14.25 -12.97
CA ARG A 70 -3.71 15.30 -13.70
C ARG A 70 -4.67 16.10 -14.57
N THR A 71 -5.54 15.41 -15.29
CA THR A 71 -6.52 16.05 -16.19
C THR A 71 -7.53 16.88 -15.42
N SER A 72 -8.04 16.38 -14.29
CA SER A 72 -8.97 17.13 -13.44
C SER A 72 -8.30 18.37 -12.82
N LEU A 73 -7.07 18.25 -12.33
CA LEU A 73 -6.30 19.37 -11.78
C LEU A 73 -5.96 20.40 -12.86
N ASN A 74 -5.46 19.96 -14.02
CA ASN A 74 -5.17 20.86 -15.14
C ASN A 74 -6.43 21.63 -15.57
N ARG A 75 -7.60 20.97 -15.59
CA ARG A 75 -8.89 21.62 -15.87
C ARG A 75 -9.30 22.61 -14.77
N ALA A 76 -9.20 22.23 -13.50
CA ALA A 76 -9.50 23.11 -12.37
C ALA A 76 -8.61 24.36 -12.35
N TYR A 77 -7.35 24.21 -12.74
CA TYR A 77 -6.39 25.31 -12.84
C TYR A 77 -6.36 25.99 -14.21
N ARG A 78 -7.23 25.59 -15.15
CA ARG A 78 -7.31 26.13 -16.52
C ARG A 78 -5.96 26.13 -17.27
N VAL A 79 -5.14 25.11 -17.05
CA VAL A 79 -3.84 24.94 -17.72
C VAL A 79 -3.93 23.85 -18.78
N THR A 80 -3.38 24.09 -19.96
CA THR A 80 -3.25 23.09 -21.02
C THR A 80 -1.98 22.26 -20.83
N GLU A 81 -2.12 20.94 -21.00
CA GLU A 81 -1.00 20.02 -20.86
C GLU A 81 -0.19 19.93 -22.15
N THR A 82 1.05 20.43 -22.15
CA THR A 82 1.93 20.45 -23.32
C THR A 82 2.98 19.34 -23.32
N ARG A 83 3.10 18.57 -22.22
CA ARG A 83 4.11 17.50 -22.10
C ARG A 83 3.74 16.27 -22.93
N GLY A 84 4.76 15.63 -23.52
CA GLY A 84 4.60 14.42 -24.32
C GLY A 84 4.07 13.22 -23.52
N ILE A 85 3.43 12.26 -24.22
CA ILE A 85 2.73 11.11 -23.63
C ILE A 85 3.67 10.24 -22.78
N ILE A 86 4.89 9.96 -23.27
CA ILE A 86 5.85 9.10 -22.57
C ILE A 86 6.28 9.74 -21.24
N HIS A 87 6.63 11.03 -21.25
CA HIS A 87 7.00 11.76 -20.03
C HIS A 87 5.86 11.76 -19.00
N ARG A 88 4.63 11.96 -19.46
CA ARG A 88 3.43 11.93 -18.61
C ARG A 88 3.20 10.57 -17.97
N ARG A 89 3.41 9.48 -18.72
CA ARG A 89 3.25 8.10 -18.25
C ARG A 89 4.30 7.73 -17.21
N VAL A 90 5.57 8.06 -17.45
CA VAL A 90 6.67 7.83 -16.49
C VAL A 90 6.42 8.63 -15.21
N GLN A 91 6.06 9.90 -15.33
CA GLN A 91 5.71 10.73 -14.17
C GLN A 91 4.55 10.11 -13.38
N SER A 92 3.50 9.62 -14.05
CA SER A 92 2.37 8.97 -13.38
C SER A 92 2.79 7.72 -12.61
N ILE A 93 3.65 6.88 -13.18
CA ILE A 93 4.18 5.68 -12.51
C ILE A 93 5.01 6.07 -11.27
N ILE A 94 5.87 7.07 -11.37
CA ILE A 94 6.64 7.57 -10.22
C ILE A 94 5.71 8.06 -9.10
N PHE A 95 4.65 8.78 -9.45
CA PHE A 95 3.64 9.22 -8.47
C PHE A 95 2.90 8.06 -7.81
N VAL A 96 2.58 7.00 -8.56
CA VAL A 96 2.02 5.78 -7.98
C VAL A 96 2.99 5.19 -6.96
N LEU A 97 4.27 5.04 -7.29
CA LEU A 97 5.26 4.48 -6.38
C LEU A 97 5.43 5.31 -5.10
N ILE A 98 5.49 6.64 -5.23
CA ILE A 98 5.57 7.55 -4.07
C ILE A 98 4.31 7.43 -3.21
N ALA A 99 3.12 7.42 -3.83
CA ALA A 99 1.85 7.26 -3.10
C ALA A 99 1.81 5.91 -2.37
N THR A 100 2.21 4.82 -3.04
CA THR A 100 2.30 3.49 -2.42
C THR A 100 3.27 3.47 -1.25
N ALA A 101 4.46 4.05 -1.39
CA ALA A 101 5.45 4.14 -0.31
C ALA A 101 4.93 4.97 0.88
N CYS A 102 4.25 6.08 0.59
CA CYS A 102 3.61 6.93 1.60
C CYS A 102 2.53 6.16 2.38
N PHE A 103 1.60 5.49 1.68
CA PHE A 103 0.58 4.66 2.33
C PHE A 103 1.17 3.49 3.10
N LEU A 104 2.24 2.86 2.59
CA LEU A 104 2.95 1.80 3.30
C LEU A 104 3.57 2.33 4.60
N ALA A 105 4.26 3.46 4.55
CA ALA A 105 4.86 4.09 5.73
C ALA A 105 3.80 4.45 6.77
N VAL A 106 2.68 5.05 6.35
CA VAL A 106 1.55 5.36 7.24
C VAL A 106 0.94 4.09 7.84
N SER A 107 0.76 3.04 7.03
CA SER A 107 0.23 1.75 7.50
C SER A 107 1.14 1.11 8.55
N VAL A 108 2.44 1.02 8.26
CA VAL A 108 3.43 0.49 9.23
C VAL A 108 3.44 1.34 10.50
N LEU A 109 3.47 2.67 10.36
CA LEU A 109 3.50 3.56 11.50
C LEU A 109 2.22 3.46 12.35
N LEU A 110 1.04 3.42 11.76
CA LEU A 110 -0.23 3.41 12.49
C LEU A 110 -0.63 2.02 13.01
N VAL A 111 -0.29 0.95 12.29
CA VAL A 111 -0.71 -0.43 12.62
C VAL A 111 0.40 -1.21 13.32
N PHE A 112 1.64 -1.14 12.85
CA PHE A 112 2.75 -1.94 13.39
C PHE A 112 3.39 -1.29 14.63
N ALA A 113 3.54 0.03 14.66
CA ALA A 113 4.10 0.73 15.83
C ALA A 113 3.34 0.48 17.16
N PRO A 114 1.99 0.45 17.24
CA PRO A 114 1.32 0.11 18.49
C PRO A 114 1.61 -1.32 18.97
N LEU A 115 1.81 -2.28 18.05
CA LEU A 115 2.16 -3.66 18.42
C LEU A 115 3.54 -3.69 19.08
N LEU A 116 4.53 -3.03 18.48
CA LEU A 116 5.87 -2.91 19.05
C LEU A 116 5.87 -2.15 20.38
N ALA A 117 5.09 -1.08 20.48
CA ALA A 117 4.99 -0.29 21.70
C ALA A 117 4.44 -1.13 22.88
N ARG A 118 3.40 -1.92 22.65
CA ARG A 118 2.83 -2.84 23.66
C ARG A 118 3.81 -3.94 24.05
N LEU A 119 4.55 -4.49 23.08
CA LEU A 119 5.58 -5.49 23.35
C LEU A 119 6.71 -4.92 24.22
N ALA A 120 7.12 -3.69 23.91
CA ALA A 120 8.15 -2.97 24.66
C ALA A 120 7.67 -2.65 26.08
N GLU A 121 6.43 -2.17 26.25
CA GLU A 121 5.84 -1.92 27.57
C GLU A 121 5.81 -3.18 28.46
N ALA A 122 5.55 -4.35 27.86
CA ALA A 122 5.54 -5.62 28.58
C ALA A 122 6.92 -6.06 29.11
N HIS A 123 8.02 -5.60 28.49
CA HIS A 123 9.38 -6.00 28.87
C HIS A 123 10.18 -4.87 29.54
N LEU A 124 9.76 -3.62 29.38
CA LEU A 124 10.52 -2.43 29.76
C LEU A 124 9.61 -1.42 30.47
N GLU A 125 9.59 -1.46 31.80
CA GLU A 125 8.70 -0.63 32.62
C GLU A 125 8.95 0.88 32.48
N TRP A 126 10.18 1.28 32.13
CA TRP A 126 10.57 2.68 31.90
C TRP A 126 9.94 3.32 30.66
N ILE A 127 9.30 2.54 29.77
CA ILE A 127 8.62 3.05 28.57
C ILE A 127 7.19 3.52 28.86
N LYS A 128 6.56 3.04 29.95
CA LYS A 128 5.18 3.39 30.35
C LYS A 128 4.91 4.91 30.35
N PRO A 129 5.78 5.77 30.91
CA PRO A 129 5.54 7.22 30.92
C PRO A 129 5.56 7.86 29.52
N TYR A 130 6.29 7.26 28.57
CA TYR A 130 6.48 7.79 27.23
C TYR A 130 5.41 7.33 26.23
N MET A 131 4.53 6.39 26.60
CA MET A 131 3.48 5.85 25.72
C MET A 131 2.53 6.92 25.18
N GLY A 132 2.18 7.92 26.00
CA GLY A 132 1.39 9.07 25.57
C GLY A 132 2.10 9.90 24.49
N THR A 133 3.37 10.22 24.73
CA THR A 133 4.23 10.96 23.79
C THR A 133 4.44 10.21 22.48
N ILE A 134 4.68 8.90 22.52
CA ILE A 134 4.85 8.04 21.33
C ILE A 134 3.56 8.02 20.51
N THR A 135 2.40 7.91 21.18
CA THR A 135 1.10 7.93 20.50
C THR A 135 0.83 9.26 19.83
N LEU A 136 1.11 10.38 20.49
CA LEU A 136 0.96 11.72 19.93
C LEU A 136 1.87 11.91 18.72
N TRP A 137 3.16 11.60 18.83
CA TRP A 137 4.11 11.69 17.73
C TRP A 137 3.72 10.82 16.54
N ARG A 138 3.18 9.62 16.78
CA ARG A 138 2.69 8.73 15.73
C ARG A 138 1.60 9.39 14.88
N TYR A 139 0.60 10.01 15.52
CA TYR A 139 -0.45 10.73 14.80
C TYR A 139 0.08 11.99 14.10
N VAL A 140 0.95 12.76 14.76
CA VAL A 140 1.58 13.94 14.16
C VAL A 140 2.37 13.59 12.90
N VAL A 141 3.19 12.54 12.95
CA VAL A 141 3.98 12.09 11.80
C VAL A 141 3.06 11.56 10.70
N ALA A 142 2.05 10.75 11.02
CA ALA A 142 1.10 10.25 10.03
C ALA A 142 0.34 11.39 9.32
N SER A 143 -0.16 12.37 10.08
CA SER A 143 -0.80 13.56 9.52
C SER A 143 0.16 14.37 8.64
N THR A 144 1.40 14.57 9.09
CA THR A 144 2.43 15.29 8.33
C THR A 144 2.74 14.60 7.00
N VAL A 145 2.88 13.27 7.01
CA VAL A 145 3.14 12.46 5.80
C VAL A 145 1.98 12.59 4.80
N ILE A 146 0.73 12.53 5.26
CA ILE A 146 -0.46 12.71 4.41
C ILE A 146 -0.49 14.12 3.81
N VAL A 147 -0.23 15.14 4.62
CA VAL A 147 -0.20 16.55 4.17
C VAL A 147 0.89 16.74 3.12
N ILE A 148 2.11 16.26 3.36
CA ILE A 148 3.21 16.32 2.39
C ILE A 148 2.85 15.59 1.10
N GLY A 149 2.24 14.41 1.20
CA GLY A 149 1.75 13.66 0.04
C GLY A 149 0.73 14.47 -0.78
N LEU A 150 -0.24 15.09 -0.11
CA LEU A 150 -1.25 15.94 -0.75
C LEU A 150 -0.64 17.14 -1.47
N PHE A 151 0.29 17.85 -0.81
CA PHE A 151 1.00 18.98 -1.40
C PHE A 151 1.84 18.54 -2.60
N SER A 152 2.53 17.41 -2.49
CA SER A 152 3.35 16.87 -3.57
C SER A 152 2.51 16.64 -4.84
N VAL A 153 1.29 16.11 -4.70
CA VAL A 153 0.36 15.95 -5.83
C VAL A 153 -0.06 17.30 -6.41
N HIS A 154 -0.41 18.28 -5.58
CA HIS A 154 -0.92 19.57 -6.08
C HIS A 154 0.14 20.45 -6.75
N ILE A 155 1.40 20.31 -6.36
CA ILE A 155 2.49 21.16 -6.89
C ILE A 155 3.09 20.52 -8.14
N TRP A 156 3.37 19.21 -8.11
CA TRP A 156 4.17 18.56 -9.15
C TRP A 156 3.33 17.89 -10.25
N LEU A 157 2.08 17.54 -9.96
CA LEU A 157 1.21 16.88 -10.94
C LEU A 157 0.69 17.83 -12.04
N PRO A 158 0.25 19.07 -11.74
CA PRO A 158 -0.21 20.01 -12.77
C PRO A 158 0.92 20.55 -13.64
N ALA A 159 0.59 20.95 -14.87
CA ALA A 159 1.56 21.53 -15.81
C ALA A 159 2.01 22.96 -15.43
N GLY A 160 1.23 23.67 -14.61
CA GLY A 160 1.48 25.06 -14.24
C GLY A 160 2.69 25.23 -13.33
N LYS A 161 3.71 25.99 -13.78
CA LYS A 161 4.83 26.42 -12.92
C LYS A 161 4.29 27.41 -11.88
N ARG A 162 4.15 27.00 -10.63
CA ARG A 162 3.85 27.93 -9.53
C ARG A 162 5.11 28.22 -8.74
N ARG A 163 5.48 29.51 -8.67
CA ARG A 163 6.42 30.03 -7.67
C ARG A 163 5.65 30.24 -6.37
N PHE A 164 6.28 29.90 -5.25
CA PHE A 164 5.71 29.95 -3.89
C PHE A 164 5.52 31.37 -3.31
N VAL A 165 5.64 32.41 -4.13
CA VAL A 165 5.58 33.80 -3.67
C VAL A 165 4.88 34.61 -4.76
N SER A 166 3.74 35.20 -4.39
CA SER A 166 3.33 36.51 -4.90
C SER A 166 3.55 37.52 -3.79
#